data_AF-A0AAV7XR60-F1
#
_entry.id   AF-A0AAV7XR60-F1
#
_cell.length_a   1.000
_cell.length_b   1.000
_cell.length_c   1.000
_cell.angle_alpha   90.00
_cell.angle_beta   90.00
_cell.angle_gamma   90.00
#
_symmetry.space_group_name_H-M   'P 1'
#
loop_
_entity.id
_entity.type
_entity.pdbx_description
1 polymer ?
#
loop_
_entity_poly.entity_id
_entity_poly.type
_entity_poly.pdbx_seq_one_letter_code
_entity_poly.pdbx_strand_id
1 'polypeptide(L)'
;MWWTITGNFGNILPIDWSKSCARKLHMPALNLNECKDSAQDDVDGEADLSSEDEAVASDLDMHSLILSGLHSDADAEPVKTADEVIREIDDMMQETPSHEMSPGSEESILDAVERKGKEVLSSPLYEEKLKTLSVSQLNELYLELEVLIRDFSETLISELALRDELEEEKELKNQFISLLLAVQNRRRQHHVDKKRNSRNNGVGRSPSSVESKYLTTVIPYHMGGGPPTGQALQFLIKILKAINEDSPTVPALLTDYILKVLCPT
;
A
#
# COMPACT_ATOMS: atom_id res chain seq x y z
N MET A 1 -2.37 41.44 31.36
CA MET A 1 -3.73 41.35 30.77
C MET A 1 -4.42 40.02 31.07
N TRP A 2 -3.75 38.87 30.86
CA TRP A 2 -4.34 37.53 31.05
C TRP A 2 -4.78 37.19 32.49
N TRP A 3 -4.04 37.64 33.50
CA TRP A 3 -4.35 37.31 34.91
C TRP A 3 -5.68 37.89 35.41
N THR A 4 -6.14 39.00 34.82
CA THR A 4 -7.44 39.62 35.12
C THR A 4 -8.61 38.84 34.50
N ILE A 5 -8.38 38.19 33.36
CA ILE A 5 -9.42 37.42 32.64
C ILE A 5 -9.68 36.09 33.37
N THR A 6 -8.64 35.48 33.94
CA THR A 6 -8.74 34.14 34.55
C THR A 6 -8.87 34.16 36.09
N GLY A 7 -8.75 35.32 36.73
CA GLY A 7 -8.77 35.46 38.20
C GLY A 7 -10.06 34.97 38.87
N ASN A 8 -11.18 34.88 38.14
CA ASN A 8 -12.45 34.38 38.68
C ASN A 8 -12.60 32.84 38.64
N PHE A 9 -11.70 32.12 37.96
CA PHE A 9 -11.74 30.65 37.87
C PHE A 9 -10.82 29.96 38.87
N GLY A 10 -10.15 30.72 39.75
CA GLY A 10 -9.20 30.22 40.75
C GLY A 10 -9.81 29.41 41.90
N ASN A 11 -11.13 29.22 41.93
CA ASN A 11 -11.83 28.42 42.95
C ASN A 11 -12.58 27.21 42.38
N ILE A 12 -12.23 26.73 41.17
CA ILE A 12 -12.76 25.45 40.70
C ILE A 12 -12.10 24.33 41.51
N LEU A 13 -12.86 23.71 42.40
CA LEU A 13 -12.45 22.50 43.13
C LEU A 13 -11.94 21.46 42.11
N PRO A 14 -10.92 20.64 42.46
CA PRO A 14 -10.44 19.59 41.59
C PRO A 14 -11.62 18.73 41.10
N ILE A 15 -11.72 18.55 39.79
CA ILE A 15 -12.77 17.73 39.17
C ILE A 15 -12.67 16.32 39.76
N ASP A 16 -13.70 15.92 40.49
CA ASP A 16 -13.84 14.56 40.99
C ASP A 16 -14.34 13.66 39.85
N TRP A 17 -13.38 13.09 39.11
CA TRP A 17 -13.65 12.17 38.00
C TRP A 17 -14.44 10.94 38.43
N SER A 18 -14.46 10.59 39.72
CA SER A 18 -15.25 9.45 40.21
C SER A 18 -16.76 9.67 40.09
N LYS A 19 -17.21 10.92 40.13
CA LYS A 19 -18.63 11.31 40.03
C LYS A 19 -19.03 11.86 38.66
N SER A 20 -18.08 11.92 37.72
CA SER A 20 -18.31 12.49 36.40
C SER A 20 -19.30 11.65 35.58
N CYS A 21 -20.22 12.33 34.88
CA CYS A 21 -21.16 11.71 33.94
C CYS A 21 -20.42 10.90 32.86
N ALA A 22 -19.28 11.41 32.38
CA ALA A 22 -18.44 10.72 31.40
C ALA A 22 -17.96 9.36 31.93
N ARG A 23 -17.48 9.31 33.18
CA ARG A 23 -17.08 8.05 33.81
C ARG A 23 -18.26 7.10 33.94
N LYS A 24 -19.43 7.58 34.38
CA LYS A 24 -20.64 6.75 34.51
C LYS A 24 -21.08 6.14 33.17
N LEU A 25 -20.94 6.87 32.06
CA LEU A 25 -21.32 6.40 30.73
C LEU A 25 -20.37 5.32 30.19
N HIS A 26 -19.07 5.47 30.46
CA HIS A 26 -18.03 4.58 29.94
C HIS A 26 -17.70 3.41 30.87
N MET A 27 -18.06 3.46 32.15
CA MET A 27 -17.74 2.39 33.11
C MET A 27 -18.38 1.02 32.78
N PRO A 28 -19.61 0.93 32.23
CA PRO A 28 -20.18 -0.35 31.77
C PRO A 28 -19.41 -0.97 30.60
N ALA A 29 -18.64 -0.19 29.82
CA ALA A 29 -17.86 -0.72 28.70
C ALA A 29 -16.54 -1.38 29.16
N LEU A 30 -16.14 -1.17 30.42
CA LEU A 30 -14.86 -1.64 30.92
C LEU A 30 -14.93 -3.01 31.63
N ASN A 31 -16.13 -3.59 31.83
CA ASN A 31 -16.37 -4.95 32.39
C ASN A 31 -15.50 -5.35 33.61
N LEU A 32 -15.03 -4.37 34.39
CA LEU A 32 -14.08 -4.58 35.50
C LEU A 32 -14.65 -5.38 36.67
N ASN A 33 -15.96 -5.64 36.65
CA ASN A 33 -16.67 -6.38 37.68
C ASN A 33 -16.95 -7.84 37.27
N GLU A 34 -16.70 -8.22 36.02
CA GLU A 34 -17.04 -9.57 35.52
C GLU A 34 -15.96 -10.63 35.78
N CYS A 35 -14.80 -10.26 36.30
CA CYS A 35 -13.68 -11.19 36.51
C CYS A 35 -13.68 -11.88 37.90
N LYS A 36 -14.83 -12.14 38.52
CA LYS A 36 -14.86 -12.78 39.85
C LYS A 36 -15.86 -13.89 40.13
N ASP A 37 -16.64 -14.36 39.15
CA ASP A 37 -17.66 -15.39 39.40
C ASP A 37 -17.67 -16.55 38.38
N SER A 38 -16.51 -17.04 37.93
CA SER A 38 -16.45 -18.29 37.16
C SER A 38 -15.24 -19.15 37.51
N ALA A 39 -15.21 -19.63 38.76
CA ALA A 39 -14.42 -20.79 39.12
C ALA A 39 -15.37 -21.96 39.41
N GLN A 40 -15.86 -22.64 38.37
CA GLN A 40 -16.22 -24.08 38.38
C GLN A 40 -16.62 -24.58 36.97
N ASP A 41 -16.17 -25.79 36.64
CA ASP A 41 -16.59 -26.73 35.58
C ASP A 41 -16.15 -26.51 34.11
N ASP A 42 -15.07 -27.23 33.77
CA ASP A 42 -14.94 -28.24 32.71
C ASP A 42 -15.21 -27.92 31.20
N VAL A 43 -14.13 -28.16 30.43
CA VAL A 43 -14.02 -28.68 29.04
C VAL A 43 -13.73 -27.69 27.91
N ASP A 44 -12.53 -27.89 27.34
CA ASP A 44 -11.98 -27.55 26.03
C ASP A 44 -11.89 -26.09 25.57
N GLY A 45 -10.64 -25.61 25.55
CA GLY A 45 -10.09 -24.92 24.38
C GLY A 45 -9.91 -23.42 24.49
N GLU A 46 -8.94 -22.92 25.27
CA GLU A 46 -8.37 -21.57 25.07
C GLU A 46 -6.91 -21.55 25.55
N ALA A 47 -6.00 -21.88 24.64
CA ALA A 47 -4.57 -21.65 24.80
C ALA A 47 -4.16 -20.58 23.79
N ASP A 48 -4.30 -19.29 24.16
CA ASP A 48 -3.59 -18.21 23.44
C ASP A 48 -3.44 -16.86 24.19
N LEU A 49 -4.10 -16.64 25.34
CA LEU A 49 -4.07 -15.31 25.99
C LEU A 49 -2.93 -15.12 27.02
N SER A 50 -2.08 -16.14 27.25
CA SER A 50 -0.94 -16.02 28.19
C SER A 50 0.38 -15.65 27.51
N SER A 51 0.52 -15.88 26.19
CA SER A 51 1.76 -15.61 25.44
C SER A 51 1.89 -14.15 25.00
N GLU A 52 0.78 -13.42 24.86
CA GLU A 52 0.83 -11.98 24.52
C GLU A 52 1.38 -11.15 25.68
N ASP A 53 1.02 -11.48 26.92
CA ASP A 53 1.43 -10.73 28.12
C ASP A 53 2.92 -10.95 28.46
N GLU A 54 3.47 -12.13 28.12
CA GLU A 54 4.91 -12.43 28.28
C GLU A 54 5.77 -11.69 27.25
N ALA A 55 5.28 -11.52 26.01
CA ALA A 55 5.96 -10.74 24.99
C ALA A 55 5.99 -9.24 25.34
N VAL A 56 4.88 -8.71 25.88
CA VAL A 56 4.81 -7.32 26.34
C VAL A 56 5.69 -7.09 27.58
N ALA A 57 5.76 -8.05 28.51
CA ALA A 57 6.67 -8.00 29.64
C ALA A 57 8.16 -8.01 29.20
N SER A 58 8.50 -8.82 28.18
CA SER A 58 9.83 -8.84 27.54
C SER A 58 10.17 -7.49 26.88
N ASP A 59 9.23 -6.90 26.15
CA ASP A 59 9.44 -5.62 25.45
C ASP A 59 9.70 -4.48 26.44
N LEU A 60 8.98 -4.47 27.56
CA LEU A 60 9.18 -3.50 28.64
C LEU A 60 10.54 -3.66 29.34
N ASP A 61 11.04 -4.89 29.51
CA ASP A 61 12.38 -5.14 30.07
C ASP A 61 13.49 -4.71 29.11
N MET A 62 13.31 -4.93 27.80
CA MET A 62 14.22 -4.44 26.77
C MET A 62 14.35 -2.91 26.79
N HIS A 63 13.22 -2.20 26.85
CA HIS A 63 13.20 -0.74 26.96
C HIS A 63 13.89 -0.23 28.23
N SER A 64 13.76 -0.95 29.34
CA SER A 64 14.42 -0.63 30.61
C SER A 64 15.95 -0.83 30.55
N LEU A 65 16.41 -1.81 29.75
CA LEU A 65 17.83 -2.05 29.46
C LEU A 65 18.43 -0.95 28.56
N ILE A 66 17.68 -0.50 27.55
CA ILE A 66 18.08 0.58 26.63
C ILE A 66 18.24 1.90 27.40
N LEU A 67 17.26 2.27 28.23
CA LEU A 67 17.33 3.50 29.02
C LEU A 67 18.45 3.44 30.05
N SER A 68 18.63 2.31 30.76
CA SER A 68 19.73 2.16 31.71
C SER A 68 21.12 2.19 31.06
N GLY A 69 21.21 1.80 29.78
CA GLY A 69 22.42 1.91 28.96
C GLY A 69 22.80 3.35 28.58
N LEU A 70 21.80 4.22 28.32
CA LEU A 70 22.05 5.62 27.96
C LEU A 70 22.54 6.51 29.12
N HIS A 71 22.46 6.04 30.37
CA HIS A 71 22.81 6.85 31.54
C HIS A 71 24.16 6.49 32.17
N SER A 72 24.90 5.52 31.62
CA SER A 72 26.16 5.03 32.21
C SER A 72 27.43 5.53 31.52
N ASP A 73 27.34 6.18 30.35
CA ASP A 73 28.52 6.73 29.68
C ASP A 73 28.56 8.25 29.81
N ALA A 74 29.52 8.72 30.59
CA ALA A 74 29.82 10.12 30.87
C ALA A 74 30.41 10.89 29.67
N ASP A 75 30.10 10.49 28.43
CA ASP A 75 30.62 11.08 27.18
C ASP A 75 29.55 11.20 26.07
N ALA A 76 28.25 11.25 26.41
CA ALA A 76 27.19 11.45 25.42
C ALA A 76 27.09 12.94 24.98
N GLU A 77 27.28 13.13 23.68
CA GLU A 77 27.10 14.37 22.92
C GLU A 77 25.80 15.12 23.33
N PRO A 78 25.82 16.44 23.50
CA PRO A 78 24.65 17.19 23.96
C PRO A 78 23.47 17.00 23.01
N VAL A 79 22.30 16.71 23.57
CA VAL A 79 21.03 16.52 22.84
C VAL A 79 20.84 17.70 21.88
N LYS A 80 20.72 17.41 20.58
CA LYS A 80 20.56 18.41 19.51
C LYS A 80 19.46 19.42 19.87
N THR A 81 19.76 20.70 19.69
CA THR A 81 18.80 21.77 20.00
C THR A 81 17.68 21.77 18.96
N ALA A 82 16.47 22.17 19.32
CA ALA A 82 15.33 22.20 18.38
C ALA A 82 15.64 22.96 17.07
N ASP A 83 16.40 24.06 17.13
CA ASP A 83 16.81 24.84 15.94
C ASP A 83 17.81 24.09 15.03
N GLU A 84 18.59 23.17 15.60
CA GLU A 84 19.51 22.31 14.84
C GLU A 84 18.74 21.20 14.12
N VAL A 85 17.78 20.60 14.81
CA VAL A 85 16.86 19.62 14.22
C VAL A 85 16.02 20.25 13.11
N ILE A 86 15.55 21.48 13.29
CA ILE A 86 14.80 22.21 12.26
C ILE A 86 15.66 22.47 11.03
N ARG A 87 16.92 22.90 11.19
CA ARG A 87 17.84 23.05 10.04
C ARG A 87 18.14 21.73 9.35
N GLU A 88 18.38 20.66 10.10
CA GLU A 88 18.63 19.33 9.54
C GLU A 88 17.41 18.83 8.75
N ILE A 89 16.19 19.10 9.20
CA ILE A 89 14.95 18.80 8.46
C ILE A 89 14.81 19.68 7.21
N ASP A 90 15.15 20.97 7.28
CA ASP A 90 15.06 21.88 6.13
C ASP A 90 16.10 21.54 5.05
N ASP A 91 17.30 21.12 5.46
CA ASP A 91 18.33 20.58 4.57
C ASP A 91 17.88 19.24 3.97
N MET A 92 17.27 18.33 4.74
CA MET A 92 16.69 17.11 4.19
C MET A 92 15.54 17.38 3.21
N MET A 93 14.69 18.38 3.46
CA MET A 93 13.62 18.76 2.54
C MET A 93 14.15 19.38 1.23
N GLN A 94 15.33 19.98 1.26
CA GLN A 94 16.01 20.54 0.09
C GLN A 94 16.88 19.51 -0.65
N GLU A 95 17.44 18.52 0.06
CA GLU A 95 18.26 17.44 -0.50
C GLU A 95 17.44 16.21 -0.95
N THR A 96 16.19 16.07 -0.52
CA THR A 96 15.25 15.15 -1.17
C THR A 96 14.76 15.78 -2.48
N PRO A 97 15.01 15.16 -3.65
CA PRO A 97 14.32 15.58 -4.85
C PRO A 97 12.84 15.33 -4.61
N SER A 98 12.08 16.41 -4.63
CA SER A 98 10.67 16.47 -4.35
C SER A 98 9.93 15.46 -5.24
N HIS A 99 9.56 14.31 -4.66
CA HIS A 99 8.63 13.36 -5.27
C HIS A 99 7.19 13.88 -5.10
N GLU A 100 6.95 15.12 -5.51
CA GLU A 100 5.60 15.62 -5.76
C GLU A 100 5.30 15.30 -7.23
N MET A 101 4.37 14.37 -7.44
CA MET A 101 3.84 13.95 -8.72
C MET A 101 3.18 15.14 -9.45
N SER A 102 4.01 15.95 -10.10
CA SER A 102 3.61 16.94 -11.09
C SER A 102 3.99 16.41 -12.48
N PRO A 103 3.09 16.42 -13.47
CA PRO A 103 3.28 15.76 -14.76
C PRO A 103 4.21 16.55 -15.73
N GLY A 104 5.28 17.14 -15.21
CA GLY A 104 6.33 17.83 -15.97
C GLY A 104 7.76 17.57 -15.47
N SER A 105 7.94 16.69 -14.49
CA SER A 105 9.22 16.46 -13.80
C SER A 105 10.10 15.37 -14.44
N GLU A 106 9.62 14.67 -15.46
CA GLU A 106 10.39 13.66 -16.19
C GLU A 106 11.57 14.27 -16.98
N GLU A 107 11.39 15.48 -17.50
CA GLU A 107 12.43 16.23 -18.24
C GLU A 107 13.58 16.70 -17.32
N SER A 108 13.28 17.01 -16.05
CA SER A 108 14.28 17.45 -15.06
C SER A 108 15.20 16.31 -14.59
N ILE A 109 14.66 15.09 -14.47
CA ILE A 109 15.44 13.90 -14.08
C ILE A 109 16.37 13.48 -15.22
N LEU A 110 15.88 13.51 -16.46
CA LEU A 110 16.70 13.26 -17.65
C LEU A 110 17.85 14.27 -17.78
N ASP A 111 17.58 15.56 -17.56
CA ASP A 111 18.60 16.62 -17.62
C ASP A 111 19.59 16.55 -16.44
N ALA A 112 19.16 16.12 -15.25
CA ALA A 112 20.05 15.84 -14.12
C ALA A 112 20.98 14.64 -14.39
N VAL A 113 20.45 13.55 -14.96
CA VAL A 113 21.22 12.37 -15.33
C VAL A 113 22.16 12.66 -16.49
N GLU A 114 21.72 13.42 -17.50
CA GLU A 114 22.58 13.88 -18.59
C GLU A 114 23.69 14.81 -18.10
N ARG A 115 23.39 15.78 -17.22
CA ARG A 115 24.41 16.67 -16.65
C ARG A 115 25.44 15.89 -15.84
N LYS A 116 25.00 14.93 -15.02
CA LYS A 116 25.89 14.12 -14.18
C LYS A 116 26.72 13.12 -15.00
N GLY A 117 26.13 12.52 -16.05
CA GLY A 117 26.84 11.67 -17.01
C GLY A 117 27.87 12.46 -17.82
N LYS A 118 27.53 13.68 -18.24
CA LYS A 118 28.45 14.61 -18.90
C LYS A 118 29.57 15.01 -17.94
N GLU A 119 29.29 15.36 -16.70
CA GLU A 119 30.28 15.83 -15.72
C GLU A 119 31.34 14.76 -15.36
N VAL A 120 30.95 13.49 -15.32
CA VAL A 120 31.88 12.36 -15.06
C VAL A 120 32.83 12.12 -16.25
N LEU A 121 32.35 12.24 -17.48
CA LEU A 121 33.14 12.01 -18.69
C LEU A 121 33.89 13.26 -19.19
N SER A 122 33.41 14.46 -18.85
CA SER A 122 33.96 15.76 -19.26
C SER A 122 34.72 16.50 -18.15
N SER A 123 35.04 15.80 -17.05
CA SER A 123 35.92 16.34 -16.03
C SER A 123 37.24 16.79 -16.69
N PRO A 124 37.69 18.05 -16.51
CA PRO A 124 38.93 18.55 -17.11
C PRO A 124 40.16 17.70 -16.77
N LEU A 125 40.13 17.04 -15.60
CA LEU A 125 41.17 16.12 -15.14
C LEU A 125 41.24 14.82 -15.97
N TYR A 126 40.11 14.39 -16.54
CA TYR A 126 40.05 13.24 -17.44
C TYR A 126 40.66 13.58 -18.80
N GLU A 127 40.43 14.79 -19.30
CA GLU A 127 40.98 15.26 -20.58
C GLU A 127 42.51 15.37 -20.55
N GLU A 128 43.09 15.93 -19.48
CA GLU A 128 44.55 15.99 -19.32
C GLU A 128 45.17 14.59 -19.22
N LYS A 129 44.52 13.68 -18.49
CA LYS A 129 44.95 12.29 -18.38
C LYS A 129 44.96 11.60 -19.75
N LEU A 130 43.92 11.78 -20.57
CA LEU A 130 43.84 11.21 -21.92
C LEU A 130 45.00 11.69 -22.82
N LYS A 131 45.40 12.96 -22.71
CA LYS A 131 46.53 13.53 -23.49
C LYS A 131 47.89 12.94 -23.11
N THR A 132 48.02 12.37 -21.91
CA THR A 132 49.26 11.72 -21.45
C THR A 132 49.37 10.24 -21.84
N LEU A 133 48.28 9.62 -22.28
CA LEU A 133 48.25 8.20 -22.65
C LEU A 133 48.87 7.97 -24.04
N SER A 134 49.51 6.81 -24.20
CA SER A 134 49.97 6.35 -25.51
C SER A 134 48.79 5.89 -26.39
N VAL A 135 49.01 5.84 -27.71
CA VAL A 135 47.98 5.42 -28.68
C VAL A 135 47.41 4.02 -28.38
N SER A 136 48.23 3.09 -27.88
CA SER A 136 47.75 1.75 -27.53
C SER A 136 46.83 1.78 -26.29
N GLN A 137 47.22 2.52 -25.25
CA GLN A 137 46.42 2.66 -24.03
C GLN A 137 45.10 3.39 -24.27
N LEU A 138 45.10 4.38 -25.17
CA LEU A 138 43.88 5.08 -25.56
C LEU A 138 42.92 4.16 -26.32
N ASN A 139 43.44 3.30 -27.19
CA ASN A 139 42.63 2.28 -27.87
C ASN A 139 42.08 1.23 -26.89
N GLU A 140 42.86 0.79 -25.90
CA GLU A 140 42.36 -0.11 -24.85
C GLU A 140 41.21 0.53 -24.06
N LEU A 141 41.37 1.77 -23.62
CA LEU A 141 40.34 2.53 -22.91
C LEU A 141 39.09 2.76 -23.78
N TYR A 142 39.29 3.05 -25.07
CA TYR A 142 38.19 3.18 -26.03
C TYR A 142 37.39 1.87 -26.16
N LEU A 143 38.08 0.74 -26.30
CA LEU A 143 37.43 -0.57 -26.39
C LEU A 143 36.73 -0.95 -25.07
N GLU A 144 37.33 -0.63 -23.92
CA GLU A 144 36.69 -0.81 -22.61
C GLU A 144 35.40 0.00 -22.50
N LEU A 145 35.44 1.27 -22.94
CA LEU A 145 34.26 2.14 -22.94
C LEU A 145 33.19 1.64 -23.91
N GLU A 146 33.56 1.14 -25.10
CA GLU A 146 32.61 0.53 -26.04
C GLU A 146 31.92 -0.70 -25.44
N VAL A 147 32.66 -1.56 -24.72
CA VAL A 147 32.07 -2.71 -24.01
C VAL A 147 31.13 -2.24 -22.91
N LEU A 148 31.55 -1.27 -22.11
CA LEU A 148 30.75 -0.72 -21.01
C LEU A 148 29.45 -0.07 -21.53
N ILE A 149 29.53 0.71 -22.61
CA ILE A 149 28.37 1.34 -23.26
C ILE A 149 27.41 0.26 -23.74
N ARG A 150 27.93 -0.80 -24.38
CA ARG A 150 27.11 -1.93 -24.84
C ARG A 150 26.39 -2.60 -23.68
N ASP A 151 27.09 -2.92 -22.60
CA ASP A 151 26.53 -3.61 -21.43
C ASP A 151 25.47 -2.75 -20.71
N PHE A 152 25.72 -1.44 -20.56
CA PHE A 152 24.71 -0.52 -20.02
C PHE A 152 23.51 -0.34 -20.94
N SER A 153 23.71 -0.31 -22.26
CA SER A 153 22.61 -0.23 -23.21
C SER A 153 21.73 -1.49 -23.17
N GLU A 154 22.34 -2.68 -23.04
CA GLU A 154 21.62 -3.94 -22.88
C GLU A 154 20.83 -3.97 -21.59
N THR A 155 21.44 -3.54 -20.48
CA THR A 155 20.77 -3.41 -19.17
C THR A 155 19.58 -2.47 -19.26
N LEU A 156 19.75 -1.29 -19.87
CA LEU A 156 18.68 -0.31 -20.03
C LEU A 156 17.52 -0.87 -20.85
N ILE A 157 17.80 -1.58 -21.94
CA ILE A 157 16.76 -2.22 -22.76
C ILE A 157 15.99 -3.26 -21.94
N SER A 158 16.69 -4.09 -21.16
CA SER A 158 16.08 -5.09 -20.29
C SER A 158 15.18 -4.45 -19.22
N GLU A 159 15.66 -3.39 -18.56
CA GLU A 159 14.89 -2.67 -17.54
C GLU A 159 13.65 -1.97 -18.13
N LEU A 160 13.77 -1.38 -19.32
CA LEU A 160 12.62 -0.80 -20.02
C LEU A 160 11.57 -1.86 -20.38
N ALA A 161 12.01 -3.03 -20.86
CA ALA A 161 11.10 -4.13 -21.15
C ALA A 161 10.39 -4.64 -19.88
N LEU A 162 11.13 -4.78 -18.77
CA LEU A 162 10.55 -5.17 -17.48
C LEU A 162 9.55 -4.14 -16.97
N ARG A 163 9.86 -2.84 -17.08
CA ARG A 163 8.95 -1.76 -16.71
C ARG A 163 7.64 -1.85 -17.49
N ASP A 164 7.71 -2.08 -18.80
CA ASP A 164 6.53 -2.19 -19.67
C ASP A 164 5.68 -3.43 -19.29
N GLU A 165 6.31 -4.56 -18.96
CA GLU A 165 5.61 -5.76 -18.46
C GLU A 165 4.88 -5.49 -17.13
N LEU A 166 5.53 -4.80 -16.20
CA LEU A 166 4.92 -4.42 -14.92
C LEU A 166 3.79 -3.41 -15.09
N GLU A 167 3.91 -2.49 -16.06
CA GLU A 167 2.85 -1.55 -16.41
C GLU A 167 1.62 -2.29 -16.97
N GLU A 168 1.82 -3.28 -17.85
CA GLU A 168 0.73 -4.14 -18.33
C GLU A 168 0.06 -4.87 -17.16
N GLU A 169 0.83 -5.48 -16.25
CA GLU A 169 0.27 -6.19 -15.10
C GLU A 169 -0.56 -5.26 -14.20
N LYS A 170 -0.06 -4.04 -13.95
CA LYS A 170 -0.77 -3.00 -13.20
C LYS A 170 -2.05 -2.58 -13.91
N GLU A 171 -2.02 -2.40 -15.23
CA GLU A 171 -3.21 -2.05 -16.01
C GLU A 171 -4.27 -3.16 -15.95
N LEU A 172 -3.87 -4.42 -16.10
CA LEU A 172 -4.76 -5.57 -15.96
C LEU A 172 -5.39 -5.62 -14.55
N LYS A 173 -4.60 -5.42 -13.49
CA LYS A 173 -5.12 -5.37 -12.10
C LYS A 173 -6.11 -4.22 -11.91
N ASN A 174 -5.79 -3.02 -12.38
CA ASN A 174 -6.68 -1.87 -12.31
C ASN A 174 -7.97 -2.08 -13.10
N GLN A 175 -7.88 -2.64 -14.31
CA GLN A 175 -9.02 -2.95 -15.15
C GLN A 175 -9.91 -4.01 -14.50
N PHE A 176 -9.32 -5.06 -13.94
CA PHE A 176 -10.03 -6.10 -13.19
C PHE A 176 -10.77 -5.50 -11.99
N ILE A 177 -10.09 -4.73 -11.14
CA ILE A 177 -10.69 -4.09 -9.95
C ILE A 177 -11.86 -3.18 -10.37
N SER A 178 -11.66 -2.34 -11.40
CA SER A 178 -12.69 -1.42 -11.91
C SER A 178 -13.93 -2.17 -12.40
N LEU A 179 -13.74 -3.24 -13.20
CA LEU A 179 -14.84 -4.07 -13.69
C LEU A 179 -15.52 -4.86 -12.57
N LEU A 180 -14.74 -5.39 -11.63
CA LEU A 180 -15.28 -6.13 -10.49
C LEU A 180 -16.19 -5.25 -9.65
N LEU A 181 -15.73 -4.03 -9.32
CA LEU A 181 -16.52 -3.03 -8.61
C LEU A 181 -17.77 -2.64 -9.40
N ALA A 182 -17.67 -2.47 -10.73
CA ALA A 182 -18.80 -2.15 -11.58
C ALA A 182 -19.87 -3.27 -11.56
N VAL A 183 -19.46 -4.53 -11.72
CA VAL A 183 -20.36 -5.70 -11.68
C VAL A 183 -20.99 -5.85 -10.30
N GLN A 184 -20.22 -5.69 -9.22
CA GLN A 184 -20.74 -5.73 -7.85
C GLN A 184 -21.77 -4.61 -7.59
N ASN A 185 -21.48 -3.38 -8.03
CA ASN A 185 -22.42 -2.26 -7.92
C ASN A 185 -23.70 -2.52 -8.71
N ARG A 186 -23.60 -3.02 -9.94
CA ARG A 186 -24.76 -3.38 -10.75
C ARG A 186 -25.57 -4.50 -10.09
N ARG A 187 -24.92 -5.51 -9.51
CA ARG A 187 -25.58 -6.60 -8.78
C ARG A 187 -26.32 -6.08 -7.55
N ARG A 188 -25.73 -5.16 -6.78
CA ARG A 188 -26.37 -4.48 -5.65
C ARG A 188 -27.60 -3.69 -6.08
N GLN A 189 -27.48 -2.90 -7.15
CA GLN A 189 -28.58 -2.10 -7.70
C GLN A 189 -29.75 -3.01 -8.15
N HIS A 190 -29.45 -4.08 -8.88
CA HIS A 190 -30.45 -5.06 -9.31
C HIS A 190 -31.21 -5.70 -8.13
N HIS A 191 -30.54 -5.99 -7.01
CA HIS A 191 -31.19 -6.53 -5.81
C HIS A 191 -32.11 -5.50 -5.13
N VAL A 192 -31.70 -4.22 -5.08
CA VAL A 192 -32.50 -3.12 -4.52
C VAL A 192 -33.76 -2.87 -5.37
N ASP A 193 -33.63 -2.81 -6.69
CA ASP A 193 -34.74 -2.56 -7.61
C ASP A 193 -35.76 -3.70 -7.59
N LYS A 194 -35.30 -4.95 -7.47
CA LYS A 194 -36.19 -6.12 -7.31
C LYS A 194 -37.01 -6.06 -6.01
N LYS A 195 -36.42 -5.61 -4.89
CA LYS A 195 -37.12 -5.43 -3.60
C LYS A 195 -38.10 -4.25 -3.63
N ARG A 196 -37.78 -3.18 -4.35
CA ARG A 196 -38.66 -2.01 -4.54
C ARG A 196 -39.85 -2.34 -5.44
N ASN A 197 -39.65 -3.03 -6.56
CA ASN A 197 -40.73 -3.47 -7.44
C ASN A 197 -41.64 -4.52 -6.79
N SER A 198 -41.10 -5.39 -5.93
CA SER A 198 -41.90 -6.38 -5.20
C SER A 198 -42.90 -5.77 -4.20
N ARG A 199 -42.69 -4.53 -3.75
CA ARG A 199 -43.61 -3.83 -2.82
C ARG A 199 -44.71 -3.04 -3.53
N ASN A 200 -44.57 -2.80 -4.83
CA ASN A 200 -45.42 -1.86 -5.57
C ASN A 200 -46.38 -2.52 -6.57
N ASN A 201 -46.36 -3.84 -6.78
CA ASN A 201 -47.25 -4.44 -7.79
C ASN A 201 -47.66 -5.89 -7.48
N GLY A 202 -48.86 -6.06 -6.93
CA GLY A 202 -49.74 -7.17 -7.31
C GLY A 202 -50.47 -6.74 -8.60
N VAL A 203 -50.49 -7.61 -9.60
CA VAL A 203 -51.06 -7.42 -10.95
C VAL A 203 -50.11 -6.73 -11.95
N GLY A 204 -49.49 -7.54 -12.82
CA GLY A 204 -48.86 -7.05 -14.05
C GLY A 204 -47.42 -7.50 -14.19
N ARG A 205 -47.24 -8.66 -14.82
CA ARG A 205 -45.97 -9.16 -15.34
C ARG A 205 -45.49 -8.21 -16.44
N SER A 206 -44.70 -7.20 -16.09
CA SER A 206 -44.00 -6.35 -17.06
C SER A 206 -42.81 -7.13 -17.63
N PRO A 207 -42.72 -7.34 -18.95
CA PRO A 207 -41.60 -8.05 -19.58
C PRO A 207 -40.38 -7.14 -19.86
N SER A 208 -40.31 -5.94 -19.29
CA SER A 208 -39.28 -4.94 -19.64
C SER A 208 -38.22 -4.64 -18.57
N SER A 209 -38.23 -5.34 -17.43
CA SER A 209 -37.02 -5.38 -16.60
C SER A 209 -36.05 -6.29 -17.32
N VAL A 210 -35.17 -5.71 -18.15
CA VAL A 210 -34.10 -6.41 -18.86
C VAL A 210 -33.51 -7.45 -17.90
N GLU A 211 -33.85 -8.72 -18.09
CA GLU A 211 -33.37 -9.77 -17.20
C GLU A 211 -31.88 -9.84 -17.45
N SER A 212 -31.09 -9.23 -16.56
CA SER A 212 -29.63 -9.39 -16.54
C SER A 212 -29.32 -10.84 -16.20
N LYS A 213 -29.48 -11.71 -17.20
CA LYS A 213 -29.41 -13.17 -17.12
C LYS A 213 -28.04 -13.63 -16.62
N TYR A 214 -27.00 -12.84 -16.93
CA TYR A 214 -25.62 -13.20 -16.64
C TYR A 214 -25.06 -12.52 -15.39
N LEU A 215 -25.71 -11.47 -14.87
CA LEU A 215 -25.25 -10.72 -13.69
C LEU A 215 -25.14 -11.56 -12.42
N THR A 216 -25.94 -12.61 -12.28
CA THR A 216 -25.91 -13.55 -11.15
C THR A 216 -24.98 -14.74 -11.37
N THR A 217 -24.25 -14.80 -12.49
CA THR A 217 -23.33 -15.90 -12.77
C THR A 217 -22.19 -15.92 -11.75
N VAL A 218 -21.79 -17.12 -11.35
CA VAL A 218 -20.68 -17.37 -10.43
C VAL A 218 -19.46 -17.82 -11.23
N ILE A 219 -18.31 -17.21 -10.94
CA ILE A 219 -17.03 -17.59 -11.54
C ILE A 219 -16.32 -18.50 -10.53
N PRO A 220 -15.97 -19.75 -10.90
CA PRO A 220 -15.20 -20.62 -10.02
C PRO A 220 -13.82 -20.01 -9.73
N TYR A 221 -13.33 -20.13 -8.50
CA TYR A 221 -12.02 -19.62 -8.08
C TYR A 221 -11.33 -20.63 -7.16
N HIS A 222 -10.03 -20.85 -7.34
CA HIS A 222 -9.22 -21.67 -6.45
C HIS A 222 -8.38 -20.77 -5.53
N MET A 223 -8.55 -20.90 -4.22
CA MET A 223 -7.78 -20.10 -3.26
C MET A 223 -6.36 -20.64 -3.03
N GLY A 224 -6.09 -21.91 -3.41
CA GLY A 224 -4.82 -22.58 -3.13
C GLY A 224 -3.64 -22.23 -4.04
N GLY A 225 -3.83 -21.38 -5.05
CA GLY A 225 -2.79 -21.08 -6.06
C GLY A 225 -2.13 -19.71 -5.94
N GLY A 226 -2.34 -18.99 -4.84
CA GLY A 226 -1.89 -17.61 -4.69
C GLY A 226 -2.72 -16.61 -5.52
N PRO A 227 -2.23 -15.38 -5.72
CA PRO A 227 -2.90 -14.38 -6.56
C PRO A 227 -3.08 -14.87 -8.00
N PRO A 228 -4.16 -14.49 -8.69
CA PRO A 228 -4.38 -14.87 -10.08
C PRO A 228 -3.24 -14.37 -10.97
N THR A 229 -2.69 -15.26 -11.81
CA THR A 229 -1.65 -14.92 -12.79
C THR A 229 -2.17 -13.90 -13.81
N GLY A 230 -1.26 -13.20 -14.51
CA GLY A 230 -1.65 -12.22 -15.56
C GLY A 230 -2.58 -12.83 -16.62
N GLN A 231 -2.32 -14.06 -17.05
CA GLN A 231 -3.19 -14.79 -17.99
C GLN A 231 -4.58 -15.07 -17.39
N ALA A 232 -4.65 -15.54 -16.15
CA ALA A 232 -5.92 -15.75 -15.45
C ALA A 232 -6.70 -14.44 -15.33
N LEU A 233 -6.00 -13.34 -15.03
CA LEU A 233 -6.58 -12.02 -14.89
C LEU A 233 -7.18 -11.51 -16.22
N GLN A 234 -6.51 -11.73 -17.36
CA GLN A 234 -7.06 -11.41 -18.68
C GLN A 234 -8.36 -12.17 -18.99
N PHE A 235 -8.45 -13.46 -18.64
CA PHE A 235 -9.71 -14.21 -18.79
C PHE A 235 -10.80 -13.67 -17.86
N LEU A 236 -10.46 -13.40 -16.61
CA LEU A 236 -11.40 -12.84 -15.63
C LEU A 236 -11.92 -11.47 -16.07
N ILE A 237 -11.06 -10.59 -16.59
CA ILE A 237 -11.45 -9.30 -17.18
C ILE A 237 -12.44 -9.49 -18.33
N LYS A 238 -12.16 -10.41 -19.27
CA LYS A 238 -13.06 -10.68 -20.41
C LYS A 238 -14.43 -11.17 -19.93
N ILE A 239 -14.46 -12.06 -18.94
CA ILE A 239 -15.70 -12.56 -18.33
C ILE A 239 -16.44 -11.42 -17.63
N LEU A 240 -15.77 -10.62 -16.79
CA LEU A 240 -16.40 -9.51 -16.07
C LEU A 240 -16.96 -8.45 -17.02
N LYS A 241 -16.24 -8.13 -18.10
CA LYS A 241 -16.73 -7.23 -19.15
C LYS A 241 -17.99 -7.79 -19.82
N ALA A 242 -17.96 -9.07 -20.22
CA ALA A 242 -19.11 -9.73 -20.82
C ALA A 242 -20.33 -9.80 -19.87
N ILE A 243 -20.11 -10.03 -18.57
CA ILE A 243 -21.17 -9.97 -17.54
C ILE A 243 -21.70 -8.54 -17.40
N ASN A 244 -20.82 -7.54 -17.38
CA ASN A 244 -21.22 -6.13 -17.30
C ASN A 244 -21.92 -5.63 -18.58
N GLU A 245 -21.83 -6.34 -19.69
CA GLU A 245 -22.55 -6.03 -20.93
C GLU A 245 -23.77 -6.93 -21.14
N ASP A 246 -24.06 -7.85 -20.19
CA ASP A 246 -25.07 -8.90 -20.33
C ASP A 246 -24.94 -9.71 -21.65
N SER A 247 -23.69 -9.94 -22.07
CA SER A 247 -23.34 -10.60 -23.32
C SER A 247 -23.62 -12.12 -23.28
N PRO A 248 -24.14 -12.73 -24.36
CA PRO A 248 -24.33 -14.18 -24.47
C PRO A 248 -23.02 -14.97 -24.56
N THR A 249 -21.86 -14.31 -24.65
CA THR A 249 -20.56 -14.98 -24.71
C THR A 249 -20.06 -15.49 -23.35
N VAL A 250 -20.71 -15.12 -22.25
CA VAL A 250 -20.31 -15.49 -20.87
C VAL A 250 -20.11 -17.00 -20.68
N PRO A 251 -21.01 -17.90 -21.12
CA PRO A 251 -20.83 -19.35 -20.94
C PRO A 251 -19.59 -19.90 -21.69
N ALA A 252 -19.33 -19.39 -22.89
CA ALA A 252 -18.16 -19.79 -23.67
C ALA A 252 -16.86 -19.33 -22.99
N LEU A 253 -16.82 -18.08 -22.51
CA LEU A 253 -15.66 -17.54 -21.80
C LEU A 253 -15.39 -18.26 -20.46
N LEU A 254 -16.44 -18.65 -19.74
CA LEU A 254 -16.31 -19.46 -18.52
C LEU A 254 -15.75 -20.85 -18.82
N THR A 255 -16.22 -21.49 -19.89
CA THR A 255 -15.72 -22.80 -20.31
C THR A 255 -14.23 -22.73 -20.65
N ASP A 256 -13.84 -21.71 -21.42
CA ASP A 256 -12.45 -21.46 -21.77
C ASP A 256 -11.57 -21.20 -20.54
N TYR A 257 -12.06 -20.42 -19.58
CA TYR A 257 -11.34 -20.15 -18.33
C TYR A 257 -11.14 -21.43 -17.50
N ILE A 258 -12.18 -22.26 -17.38
CA ILE A 258 -12.09 -23.53 -16.65
C ILE A 258 -11.05 -24.44 -17.30
N LEU A 259 -11.11 -24.63 -18.61
CA LEU A 259 -10.22 -25.54 -19.32
C LEU A 259 -8.77 -25.04 -19.38
N LYS A 260 -8.55 -23.73 -19.51
CA LYS A 260 -7.20 -23.18 -19.71
C LYS A 260 -6.51 -22.78 -18.40
N VAL A 261 -7.26 -22.37 -17.38
CA VAL A 261 -6.70 -21.82 -16.14
C VAL A 261 -6.89 -22.76 -14.95
N LEU A 262 -8.07 -23.36 -14.79
CA LEU A 262 -8.37 -24.21 -13.62
C LEU A 262 -7.96 -25.67 -13.82
N CYS A 263 -8.05 -26.17 -15.04
CA CYS A 263 -7.71 -27.55 -15.40
C CYS A 263 -6.83 -27.59 -16.66
N PRO A 264 -5.64 -26.96 -16.64
CA PRO A 264 -4.73 -27.02 -17.79
C PRO A 264 -4.40 -28.48 -18.10
N THR A 265 -4.56 -28.86 -19.37
CA THR A 265 -4.27 -30.21 -19.89
C THR A 265 -2.79 -30.37 -20.19
#